data_AF-A0A9K3NBU3-F1
#
_entry.id   AF-A0A9K3NBU3-F1
#
_cell.length_a   1.000
_cell.length_b   1.000
_cell.length_c   1.000
_cell.angle_alpha   90.00
_cell.angle_beta   90.00
_cell.angle_gamma   90.00
#
_symmetry.space_group_name_H-M   'P 1'
#
loop_
_entity.id
_entity.type
_entity.pdbx_description
1 polymer ?
#
loop_
_entity_poly.entity_id
_entity_poly.type
_entity_poly.pdbx_seq_one_letter_code
_entity_poly.pdbx_strand_id
1 'polypeptide(L)'
;MVLHSTFTGLLSDPNLHINAHFIGKRNPKLTRDFTWVQSIGILFDDHKLIVGAKKTSTWDDKEDHLYITFNDTPLTHDGKNWNYRNSSLLITRTSPTNGIAIEVENSFRITASVVPIGEEESRVHGYNITNDDCFAHLELGFKFYNLSEAVNGLLGQTYRWNYVSKIKVSSNMAVMGDIPKYSSSGMLATDCSVSRFGRRNRTPVMVTDEVF
;
A
#
# COMPACT_ATOMS: atom_id res chain seq x y z
N MET A 1 -10.66 -15.36 -12.00
CA MET A 1 -11.09 -14.01 -12.51
C MET A 1 -11.16 -12.97 -11.38
N VAL A 2 -10.34 -11.90 -11.43
CA VAL A 2 -10.41 -10.74 -10.52
C VAL A 2 -11.54 -9.83 -10.99
N LEU A 3 -12.51 -9.51 -10.12
CA LEU A 3 -13.72 -8.78 -10.51
C LEU A 3 -13.66 -7.28 -10.19
N HIS A 4 -12.79 -6.85 -9.27
CA HIS A 4 -12.52 -5.43 -9.01
C HIS A 4 -11.02 -5.20 -8.81
N SER A 5 -10.51 -4.15 -9.46
CA SER A 5 -9.13 -3.70 -9.42
C SER A 5 -9.14 -2.19 -9.23
N THR A 6 -8.64 -1.71 -8.10
CA THR A 6 -8.69 -0.28 -7.75
C THR A 6 -7.37 0.19 -7.16
N PHE A 7 -6.97 1.42 -7.47
CA PHE A 7 -5.87 2.10 -6.78
C PHE A 7 -6.43 3.03 -5.71
N THR A 8 -5.86 2.94 -4.52
CA THR A 8 -6.32 3.66 -3.33
C THR A 8 -5.14 4.27 -2.59
N GLY A 9 -5.24 5.57 -2.29
CA GLY A 9 -4.27 6.32 -1.50
C GLY A 9 -4.29 5.90 -0.03
N LEU A 10 -3.25 5.18 0.38
CA LEU A 10 -3.04 4.76 1.76
C LEU A 10 -2.47 5.89 2.61
N LEU A 11 -1.49 6.61 2.08
CA LEU A 11 -0.86 7.73 2.77
C LEU A 11 -0.47 8.81 1.77
N SER A 12 -0.66 10.07 2.14
CA SER A 12 -0.11 11.19 1.41
C SER A 12 0.30 12.30 2.36
N ASP A 13 1.57 12.66 2.27
CA ASP A 13 2.25 13.77 2.93
C ASP A 13 3.05 14.54 1.87
N PRO A 14 3.59 15.75 2.13
CA PRO A 14 4.33 16.53 1.12
C PRO A 14 5.45 15.77 0.42
N ASN A 15 6.19 14.91 1.15
CA ASN A 15 7.36 14.20 0.65
C ASN A 15 7.17 12.67 0.57
N LEU A 16 5.98 12.14 0.87
CA LEU A 16 5.68 10.71 0.84
C LEU A 16 4.26 10.47 0.35
N HIS A 17 4.09 9.62 -0.65
CA HIS A 17 2.79 9.19 -1.15
C HIS A 17 2.79 7.69 -1.39
N ILE A 18 1.78 7.00 -0.88
CA ILE A 18 1.64 5.55 -1.00
C ILE A 18 0.24 5.24 -1.52
N ASN A 19 0.18 4.58 -2.66
CA ASN A 19 -1.03 3.92 -3.14
C ASN A 19 -0.92 2.41 -2.98
N ALA A 20 -2.07 1.76 -2.81
CA ALA A 20 -2.20 0.32 -2.93
C ALA A 20 -3.11 -0.02 -4.11
N HIS A 21 -2.72 -1.06 -4.83
CA HIS A 21 -3.54 -1.72 -5.82
C HIS A 21 -4.24 -2.90 -5.16
N PHE A 22 -5.55 -2.74 -4.97
CA PHE A 22 -6.41 -3.78 -4.44
C PHE A 22 -6.94 -4.64 -5.57
N ILE A 23 -6.89 -5.95 -5.36
CA ILE A 23 -7.57 -6.96 -6.18
C ILE A 23 -8.66 -7.61 -5.35
N GLY A 24 -9.76 -7.99 -5.97
CA GLY A 24 -10.84 -8.67 -5.25
C GLY A 24 -11.62 -9.66 -6.08
N LYS A 25 -12.26 -10.59 -5.37
CA LYS A 25 -13.20 -11.58 -5.93
C LYS A 25 -14.56 -11.35 -5.28
N ARG A 26 -15.57 -11.14 -6.13
CA ARG A 26 -16.95 -10.97 -5.71
C ARG A 26 -17.63 -12.33 -5.67
N ASN A 27 -18.21 -12.66 -4.52
CA ASN A 27 -19.14 -13.78 -4.39
C ASN A 27 -20.56 -13.21 -4.29
N PRO A 28 -21.44 -13.43 -5.29
CA PRO A 28 -22.81 -12.91 -5.28
C PRO A 28 -23.64 -13.37 -4.08
N LYS A 29 -23.25 -14.46 -3.41
CA LYS A 29 -23.91 -14.97 -2.21
C LYS A 29 -23.52 -14.20 -0.95
N LEU A 30 -22.50 -13.34 -1.01
CA LEU A 30 -22.01 -12.54 0.11
C LEU A 30 -22.41 -11.08 -0.06
N THR A 31 -22.61 -10.41 1.07
CA THR A 31 -22.98 -8.99 1.12
C THR A 31 -21.79 -8.05 0.96
N ARG A 32 -20.57 -8.58 0.84
CA ARG A 32 -19.31 -7.83 0.74
C ARG A 32 -18.37 -8.48 -0.27
N ASP A 33 -17.55 -7.63 -0.88
CA ASP A 33 -16.43 -8.05 -1.73
C ASP A 33 -15.17 -8.19 -0.87
N PHE A 34 -14.40 -9.25 -1.09
CA PHE A 34 -13.10 -9.42 -0.45
C PHE A 34 -12.01 -8.81 -1.32
N THR A 35 -11.09 -8.09 -0.68
CA THR A 35 -10.02 -7.39 -1.35
C THR A 35 -8.69 -7.64 -0.66
N TRP A 36 -7.66 -7.89 -1.45
CA TRP A 36 -6.28 -8.05 -1.02
C TRP A 36 -5.38 -7.03 -1.73
N VAL A 37 -4.25 -6.69 -1.11
CA VAL A 37 -3.28 -5.78 -1.74
C VAL A 37 -2.40 -6.57 -2.68
N GLN A 38 -2.52 -6.35 -3.99
CA GLN A 38 -1.64 -6.98 -4.98
C GLN A 38 -0.28 -6.28 -5.03
N SER A 39 -0.28 -4.96 -4.95
CA SER A 39 0.95 -4.18 -5.02
C SER A 39 0.79 -2.83 -4.35
N ILE A 40 1.91 -2.20 -4.03
CA ILE A 40 1.98 -0.82 -3.54
C ILE A 40 2.92 -0.01 -4.41
N GLY A 41 2.57 1.26 -4.57
CA GLY A 41 3.36 2.28 -5.24
C GLY A 41 3.73 3.33 -4.21
N ILE A 42 5.01 3.63 -4.12
CA ILE A 42 5.59 4.53 -3.13
C ILE A 42 6.33 5.62 -3.90
N LEU A 43 5.92 6.86 -3.71
CA LEU A 43 6.61 8.05 -4.15
C LEU A 43 7.22 8.69 -2.92
N PHE A 44 8.52 8.92 -2.93
CA PHE A 44 9.24 9.59 -1.86
C PHE A 44 10.37 10.42 -2.47
N ASP A 45 10.56 11.63 -1.99
CA ASP A 45 11.47 12.60 -2.60
C ASP A 45 11.21 12.72 -4.13
N ASP A 46 12.19 12.39 -4.97
CA ASP A 46 12.11 12.30 -6.43
C ASP A 46 12.12 10.84 -6.95
N HIS A 47 11.94 9.88 -6.06
CA HIS A 47 11.98 8.46 -6.35
C HIS A 47 10.60 7.81 -6.46
N LYS A 48 10.54 6.73 -7.24
CA LYS A 48 9.37 5.87 -7.42
C LYS A 48 9.75 4.44 -7.11
N LEU A 49 8.99 3.77 -6.25
CA LEU A 49 9.18 2.36 -5.92
C LEU A 49 7.85 1.63 -6.05
N ILE A 50 7.85 0.49 -6.73
CA ILE A 50 6.72 -0.43 -6.78
C ILE A 50 7.17 -1.76 -6.18
N VAL A 51 6.33 -2.32 -5.32
CA VAL A 51 6.48 -3.69 -4.80
C VAL A 51 5.15 -4.41 -4.99
N GLY A 52 5.20 -5.64 -5.46
CA GLY A 52 3.98 -6.40 -5.72
C GLY A 52 4.16 -7.92 -5.69
N ALA A 53 3.03 -8.58 -5.58
CA ALA A 53 2.90 -10.02 -5.76
C ALA A 53 2.70 -10.34 -7.25
N LYS A 54 3.53 -11.23 -7.79
CA LYS A 54 3.35 -11.85 -9.10
C LYS A 54 2.07 -12.69 -9.05
N LYS A 55 1.30 -12.66 -10.13
CA LYS A 55 0.20 -13.60 -10.30
C LYS A 55 0.81 -14.98 -10.52
N THR A 56 0.31 -15.97 -9.79
CA THR A 56 0.72 -17.36 -9.97
C THR A 56 -0.52 -18.26 -10.03
N SER A 57 -0.44 -19.37 -10.75
CA SER A 57 -1.46 -20.42 -10.71
C SER A 57 -1.13 -21.49 -9.67
N THR A 58 0.13 -21.58 -9.24
CA THR A 58 0.64 -22.57 -8.29
C THR A 58 1.55 -21.90 -7.28
N TRP A 59 1.39 -22.23 -6.00
CA TRP A 59 2.26 -21.69 -4.96
C TRP A 59 3.44 -22.62 -4.68
N ASP A 60 4.66 -22.06 -4.70
CA ASP A 60 5.87 -22.70 -4.17
C ASP A 60 6.58 -21.70 -3.26
N ASP A 61 6.70 -22.05 -1.98
CA ASP A 61 7.40 -21.25 -0.97
C ASP A 61 8.88 -21.04 -1.29
N LYS A 62 9.47 -21.84 -2.17
CA LYS A 62 10.88 -21.76 -2.56
C LYS A 62 11.13 -20.83 -3.74
N GLU A 63 10.07 -20.33 -4.38
CA GLU A 63 10.16 -19.37 -5.48
C GLU A 63 9.77 -17.96 -5.02
N ASP A 64 10.41 -16.95 -5.60
CA ASP A 64 10.01 -15.56 -5.38
C ASP A 64 8.82 -15.17 -6.27
N HIS A 65 7.69 -15.01 -5.61
CA HIS A 65 6.46 -14.42 -6.11
C HIS A 65 6.43 -12.91 -5.91
N LEU A 66 7.54 -12.27 -5.50
CA LEU A 66 7.64 -10.82 -5.36
C LEU A 66 8.27 -10.17 -6.60
N TYR A 67 7.88 -8.95 -6.91
CA TYR A 67 8.60 -8.09 -7.87
C TYR A 67 8.81 -6.70 -7.28
N ILE A 68 9.92 -6.09 -7.65
CA ILE A 68 10.32 -4.75 -7.22
C ILE A 68 10.74 -3.95 -8.45
N THR A 69 10.29 -2.70 -8.53
CA THR A 69 10.72 -1.74 -9.54
C THR A 69 11.08 -0.44 -8.86
N PHE A 70 12.32 0.03 -9.06
CA PHE A 70 12.80 1.30 -8.53
C PHE A 70 13.17 2.22 -9.69
N ASN A 71 12.60 3.43 -9.70
CA ASN A 71 12.75 4.41 -10.78
C ASN A 71 12.62 3.78 -12.17
N ASP A 72 11.49 3.09 -12.38
CA ASP A 72 11.13 2.42 -13.63
C ASP A 72 12.09 1.28 -14.04
N THR A 73 13.03 0.89 -13.17
CA THR A 73 13.98 -0.21 -13.39
C THR A 73 13.65 -1.40 -12.49
N PRO A 74 13.39 -2.60 -13.06
CA PRO A 74 13.19 -3.82 -12.27
C PRO A 74 14.44 -4.19 -11.47
N LEU A 75 14.27 -4.60 -10.21
CA LEU A 75 15.37 -5.09 -9.38
C LEU A 75 15.39 -6.62 -9.37
N THR A 76 16.53 -7.20 -9.72
CA THR A 76 16.83 -8.61 -9.44
C THR A 76 17.13 -8.77 -7.96
N HIS A 77 16.60 -9.83 -7.35
CA HIS A 77 16.64 -10.02 -5.91
C HIS A 77 16.96 -11.47 -5.56
N ASP A 78 18.13 -11.95 -5.98
CA ASP A 78 18.48 -13.36 -5.84
C ASP A 78 19.24 -13.64 -4.53
N GLY A 79 18.80 -14.69 -3.83
CA GLY A 79 19.51 -15.23 -2.67
C GLY A 79 19.13 -14.61 -1.31
N LYS A 80 19.42 -15.40 -0.26
CA LYS A 80 18.97 -15.14 1.12
C LYS A 80 19.52 -13.84 1.75
N ASN A 81 20.70 -13.39 1.32
CA ASN A 81 21.37 -12.20 1.87
C ASN A 81 21.26 -10.97 0.95
N TRP A 82 20.37 -11.03 -0.04
CA TRP A 82 20.18 -9.93 -0.97
C TRP A 82 19.76 -8.65 -0.24
N ASN A 83 20.38 -7.56 -0.65
CA ASN A 83 19.98 -6.21 -0.29
C ASN A 83 20.24 -5.27 -1.46
N TYR A 84 19.50 -4.16 -1.48
CA TYR A 84 19.65 -3.08 -2.42
C TYR A 84 19.77 -1.77 -1.66
N ARG A 85 20.76 -0.95 -2.02
CA ARG A 85 20.97 0.37 -1.42
C ARG A 85 21.08 1.43 -2.50
N ASN A 86 20.34 2.52 -2.33
CA ASN A 86 20.44 3.71 -3.16
C ASN A 86 20.21 4.95 -2.28
N SER A 87 21.25 5.76 -2.06
CA SER A 87 21.15 6.92 -1.16
C SER A 87 20.57 6.53 0.22
N SER A 88 19.45 7.14 0.63
CA SER A 88 18.70 6.88 1.85
C SER A 88 17.83 5.61 1.81
N LEU A 89 17.62 5.01 0.63
CA LEU A 89 16.85 3.78 0.46
C LEU A 89 17.71 2.55 0.75
N LEU A 90 17.19 1.68 1.61
CA LEU A 90 17.67 0.33 1.86
C LEU A 90 16.52 -0.66 1.69
N ILE A 91 16.73 -1.70 0.88
CA ILE A 91 15.84 -2.85 0.78
C ILE A 91 16.62 -4.08 1.22
N THR A 92 16.08 -4.87 2.14
CA THR A 92 16.70 -6.11 2.63
C THR A 92 15.72 -7.26 2.62
N ARG A 93 16.26 -8.49 2.55
CA ARG A 93 15.47 -9.70 2.79
C ARG A 93 15.04 -9.82 4.26
N THR A 94 13.80 -10.23 4.46
CA THR A 94 13.27 -10.65 5.78
C THR A 94 13.06 -12.16 5.88
N SER A 95 13.01 -12.84 4.73
CA SER A 95 12.89 -14.30 4.60
C SER A 95 13.67 -14.79 3.38
N PRO A 96 13.93 -16.10 3.24
CA PRO A 96 14.66 -16.64 2.09
C PRO A 96 14.03 -16.30 0.74
N THR A 97 12.69 -16.22 0.70
CA THR A 97 11.85 -15.91 -0.47
C THR A 97 10.66 -15.05 0.00
N ASN A 98 10.05 -14.31 -0.91
CA ASN A 98 8.76 -13.61 -0.73
C ASN A 98 8.71 -12.48 0.31
N GLY A 99 9.75 -12.26 1.12
CA GLY A 99 9.76 -11.24 2.16
C GLY A 99 10.90 -10.23 2.05
N ILE A 100 10.54 -8.95 2.15
CA ILE A 100 11.47 -7.82 2.17
C ILE A 100 11.10 -6.79 3.24
N ALA A 101 12.10 -6.00 3.64
CA ALA A 101 11.92 -4.74 4.35
C ALA A 101 12.47 -3.61 3.48
N ILE A 102 11.70 -2.53 3.36
CA ILE A 102 12.03 -1.30 2.64
C ILE A 102 12.16 -0.21 3.70
N GLU A 103 13.30 0.46 3.74
CA GLU A 103 13.58 1.52 4.70
C GLU A 103 14.14 2.73 3.97
N VAL A 104 13.54 3.90 4.23
CA VAL A 104 14.07 5.19 3.82
C VAL A 104 14.38 5.97 5.08
N GLU A 105 15.65 6.34 5.23
CA GLU A 105 16.16 7.01 6.43
C GLU A 105 15.29 8.20 6.84
N ASN A 106 14.92 8.28 8.13
CA ASN A 106 14.07 9.31 8.71
C ASN A 106 12.69 9.52 8.05
N SER A 107 12.24 8.59 7.21
CA SER A 107 10.98 8.70 6.47
C SER A 107 10.02 7.55 6.76
N PHE A 108 10.37 6.31 6.40
CA PHE A 108 9.51 5.16 6.69
C PHE A 108 10.26 3.83 6.71
N ARG A 109 9.60 2.82 7.29
CA ARG A 109 9.92 1.41 7.13
C ARG A 109 8.65 0.63 6.77
N ILE A 110 8.72 -0.15 5.70
CA ILE A 110 7.64 -1.03 5.24
C ILE A 110 8.17 -2.46 5.18
N THR A 111 7.50 -3.40 5.84
CA THR A 111 7.72 -4.84 5.61
C THR A 111 6.67 -5.34 4.64
N ALA A 112 7.10 -6.13 3.65
CA ALA A 112 6.22 -6.72 2.66
C ALA A 112 6.54 -8.20 2.52
N SER A 113 5.50 -9.03 2.67
CA SER A 113 5.57 -10.48 2.44
C SER A 113 4.51 -10.87 1.42
N VAL A 114 4.89 -11.64 0.41
CA VAL A 114 3.93 -12.26 -0.51
C VAL A 114 3.44 -13.56 0.10
N VAL A 115 2.13 -13.74 0.20
CA VAL A 115 1.48 -14.96 0.72
C VAL A 115 0.38 -15.43 -0.24
N PRO A 116 0.12 -16.75 -0.31
CA PRO A 116 -1.01 -17.27 -1.08
C PRO A 116 -2.30 -17.13 -0.29
N ILE A 117 -3.43 -17.05 -0.98
CA ILE A 117 -4.73 -17.29 -0.35
C ILE A 117 -4.94 -18.80 -0.25
N GLY A 118 -4.93 -19.32 0.97
CA GLY A 118 -5.05 -20.76 1.23
C GLY A 118 -6.44 -21.32 0.94
N GLU A 119 -6.51 -22.62 0.61
CA GLU A 119 -7.78 -23.34 0.42
C GLU A 119 -8.65 -23.31 1.68
N GLU A 120 -8.04 -23.44 2.87
CA GLU A 120 -8.75 -23.41 4.14
C GLU A 120 -9.38 -22.03 4.40
N GLU A 121 -8.62 -20.96 4.20
CA GLU A 121 -9.11 -19.58 4.32
C GLU A 121 -10.27 -19.35 3.35
N SER A 122 -10.10 -19.78 2.09
CA SER A 122 -11.12 -19.73 1.05
C SER A 122 -12.40 -20.47 1.44
N ARG A 123 -12.28 -21.66 2.06
CA ARG A 123 -13.42 -22.45 2.53
C ARG A 123 -14.13 -21.80 3.71
N VAL A 124 -13.39 -21.28 4.69
CA VAL A 124 -13.94 -20.66 5.91
C VAL A 124 -14.67 -19.37 5.58
N HIS A 125 -14.11 -18.55 4.69
CA HIS A 125 -14.66 -17.25 4.34
C HIS A 125 -15.52 -17.25 3.07
N GLY A 126 -15.63 -18.39 2.39
CA GLY A 126 -16.45 -18.55 1.18
C GLY A 126 -15.94 -17.75 -0.01
N TYR A 127 -14.61 -17.55 -0.12
CA TYR A 127 -14.01 -16.82 -1.24
C TYR A 127 -14.26 -17.53 -2.59
N ASN A 128 -14.44 -18.85 -2.54
CA ASN A 128 -14.57 -19.71 -3.73
C ASN A 128 -13.36 -19.55 -4.68
N ILE A 129 -12.17 -19.43 -4.08
CA ILE A 129 -10.90 -19.52 -4.81
C ILE A 129 -10.67 -20.99 -5.13
N THR A 130 -10.49 -21.24 -6.42
CA THR A 130 -10.24 -22.55 -7.00
C THR A 130 -8.75 -22.67 -7.33
N ASN A 131 -8.26 -23.90 -7.54
CA ASN A 131 -6.83 -24.17 -7.66
C ASN A 131 -6.19 -23.61 -8.94
N ASP A 132 -7.00 -23.20 -9.92
CA ASP A 132 -6.59 -22.45 -11.12
C ASP A 132 -6.41 -20.94 -10.88
N ASP A 133 -6.84 -20.44 -9.72
CA ASP A 133 -6.97 -19.03 -9.36
C ASP A 133 -6.16 -18.73 -8.06
N CYS A 134 -5.04 -19.42 -7.81
CA CYS A 134 -4.21 -19.25 -6.60
C CYS A 134 -3.68 -17.81 -6.47
N PHE A 135 -4.43 -16.95 -5.79
CA PHE A 135 -4.06 -15.55 -5.63
C PHE A 135 -2.91 -15.41 -4.64
N ALA A 136 -1.85 -14.72 -5.05
CA ALA A 136 -0.84 -14.21 -4.15
C ALA A 136 -1.12 -12.73 -3.86
N HIS A 137 -0.92 -12.31 -2.62
CA HIS A 137 -1.07 -10.91 -2.21
C HIS A 137 0.00 -10.50 -1.21
N LEU A 138 0.09 -9.21 -0.95
CA LEU A 138 0.98 -8.63 0.03
C LEU A 138 0.33 -8.60 1.41
N GLU A 139 1.08 -9.06 2.40
CA GLU A 139 0.94 -8.67 3.79
C GLU A 139 1.93 -7.53 4.07
N LEU A 140 1.42 -6.45 4.68
CA LEU A 140 2.15 -5.19 4.80
C LEU A 140 2.19 -4.73 6.25
N GLY A 141 3.38 -4.37 6.71
CA GLY A 141 3.60 -3.65 7.96
C GLY A 141 4.12 -2.26 7.66
N PHE A 142 3.50 -1.22 8.22
CA PHE A 142 3.90 0.17 8.00
C PHE A 142 4.40 0.82 9.28
N LYS A 143 5.53 1.51 9.20
CA LYS A 143 6.03 2.39 10.23
C LYS A 143 6.51 3.68 9.58
N PHE A 144 5.90 4.80 9.95
CA PHE A 144 6.25 6.11 9.41
C PHE A 144 7.03 6.91 10.45
N TYR A 145 7.95 7.73 9.96
CA TYR A 145 8.78 8.65 10.73
C TYR A 145 8.57 10.06 10.16
N ASN A 146 8.61 11.07 11.03
CA ASN A 146 8.64 12.47 10.64
C ASN A 146 7.52 12.92 9.65
N LEU A 147 6.30 12.39 9.82
CA LEU A 147 5.13 12.83 9.05
C LEU A 147 4.75 14.27 9.43
N SER A 148 4.34 15.07 8.43
CA SER A 148 3.85 16.42 8.69
C SER A 148 2.43 16.43 9.27
N GLU A 149 1.99 17.57 9.82
CA GLU A 149 0.60 17.76 10.24
C GLU A 149 -0.40 17.70 9.07
N ALA A 150 0.08 17.86 7.84
CA ALA A 150 -0.76 17.79 6.65
C ALA A 150 -1.11 16.35 6.24
N VAL A 151 -0.40 15.33 6.77
CA VAL A 151 -0.51 13.92 6.37
C VAL A 151 -1.96 13.47 6.25
N ASN A 152 -2.31 12.73 5.22
CA ASN A 152 -3.67 12.26 4.95
C ASN A 152 -3.64 10.88 4.28
N GLY A 153 -4.79 10.36 3.87
CA GLY A 153 -4.90 9.00 3.34
C GLY A 153 -5.54 8.05 4.34
N LEU A 154 -5.84 6.84 3.87
CA LEU A 154 -6.54 5.83 4.65
C LEU A 154 -5.83 5.51 5.96
N LEU A 155 -4.52 5.28 5.88
CA LEU A 155 -3.62 5.11 7.02
C LEU A 155 -3.16 6.47 7.54
N GLY A 156 -2.81 7.41 6.67
CA GLY A 156 -2.21 8.68 7.10
C GLY A 156 -3.08 9.49 8.07
N GLN A 157 -4.41 9.43 7.95
CA GLN A 157 -5.30 10.10 8.90
C GLN A 157 -5.15 9.61 10.34
N THR A 158 -4.76 8.34 10.58
CA THR A 158 -4.59 7.79 11.93
C THR A 158 -3.33 8.30 12.62
N TYR A 159 -2.44 8.98 11.89
CA TYR A 159 -1.22 9.59 12.41
C TYR A 159 -1.39 11.08 12.76
N ARG A 160 -2.56 11.67 12.49
CA ARG A 160 -2.86 13.05 12.89
C ARG A 160 -3.11 13.14 14.38
N TRP A 161 -2.62 14.21 15.01
CA TRP A 161 -2.80 14.46 16.45
C TRP A 161 -4.27 14.59 16.86
N ASN A 162 -5.14 15.09 15.97
CA ASN A 162 -6.56 15.28 16.22
C ASN A 162 -7.44 14.16 15.64
N TYR A 163 -6.86 13.01 15.30
CA TYR A 163 -7.63 11.90 14.76
C TYR A 163 -8.53 11.29 15.83
N VAL A 164 -9.84 11.26 15.54
CA VAL A 164 -10.83 10.55 16.34
C VAL A 164 -11.39 9.41 15.50
N SER A 165 -11.21 8.18 15.98
CA SER A 165 -11.72 7.00 15.31
C SER A 165 -13.25 7.03 15.26
N LYS A 166 -13.81 7.02 14.05
CA LYS A 166 -15.27 6.88 13.82
C LYS A 166 -15.70 5.42 13.71
N ILE A 167 -14.77 4.50 13.89
CA ILE A 167 -15.00 3.06 13.77
C ILE A 167 -15.75 2.58 15.01
N LYS A 168 -16.89 1.92 14.81
CA LYS A 168 -17.55 1.15 15.86
C LYS A 168 -16.74 -0.12 16.13
N VAL A 169 -15.87 -0.05 17.14
CA VAL A 169 -14.97 -1.14 17.57
C VAL A 169 -15.75 -2.42 17.94
N SER A 170 -17.02 -2.31 18.32
CA SER A 170 -17.90 -3.46 18.62
C SER A 170 -18.40 -4.25 17.40
N SER A 171 -18.06 -3.83 16.18
CA SER A 171 -18.43 -4.56 14.96
C SER A 171 -17.33 -5.54 14.58
N ASN A 172 -17.70 -6.80 14.34
CA ASN A 172 -16.75 -7.88 13.96
C ASN A 172 -15.84 -7.53 12.77
N MET A 173 -16.26 -6.58 11.91
CA MET A 173 -15.47 -6.06 10.79
C MET A 173 -15.82 -4.58 10.53
N ALA A 174 -15.05 -3.70 11.15
CA ALA A 174 -15.15 -2.26 10.92
C ALA A 174 -14.70 -1.87 9.50
N VAL A 175 -15.50 -1.05 8.82
CA VAL A 175 -15.17 -0.49 7.51
C VAL A 175 -14.89 1.00 7.65
N MET A 176 -13.76 1.44 7.13
CA MET A 176 -13.44 2.86 7.00
C MET A 176 -14.16 3.38 5.74
N GLY A 177 -15.13 4.27 5.93
CA GLY A 177 -15.94 4.84 4.84
C GLY A 177 -15.17 5.78 3.91
N ASP A 178 -15.88 6.43 2.97
CA ASP A 178 -15.35 7.43 2.03
C ASP A 178 -14.31 6.91 1.00
N ILE A 179 -14.45 5.65 0.56
CA ILE A 179 -13.61 5.05 -0.50
C ILE A 179 -13.39 5.98 -1.72
N PRO A 180 -14.40 6.71 -2.25
CA PRO A 180 -14.19 7.60 -3.39
C PRO A 180 -13.12 8.68 -3.16
N LYS A 181 -12.96 9.15 -1.92
CA LYS A 181 -12.00 10.20 -1.54
C LYS A 181 -10.55 9.73 -1.67
N TYR A 182 -10.32 8.43 -1.54
CA TYR A 182 -9.00 7.80 -1.60
C TYR A 182 -8.71 7.20 -2.98
N SER A 183 -9.68 7.18 -3.89
CA SER A 183 -9.48 6.64 -5.23
C SER A 183 -8.40 7.41 -5.98
N SER A 184 -7.50 6.66 -6.62
CA SER A 184 -6.42 7.16 -7.48
C SER A 184 -6.60 6.55 -8.88
N SER A 185 -6.19 7.26 -9.93
CA SER A 185 -6.26 6.73 -11.30
C SER A 185 -5.19 5.68 -11.60
N GLY A 186 -4.13 5.61 -10.79
CA GLY A 186 -3.00 4.73 -11.05
C GLY A 186 -2.10 4.50 -9.84
N MET A 187 -1.22 3.50 -9.97
CA MET A 187 -0.31 3.10 -8.89
C MET A 187 0.58 4.24 -8.41
N LEU A 188 1.08 5.05 -9.34
CA LEU A 188 1.98 6.17 -9.05
C LEU A 188 1.29 7.53 -9.30
N ALA A 189 -0.04 7.53 -9.45
CA ALA A 189 -0.80 8.77 -9.60
C ALA A 189 -1.03 9.43 -8.23
N THR A 190 -1.02 10.77 -8.22
CA THR A 190 -1.17 11.59 -7.01
C THR A 190 -2.45 12.41 -7.04
N ASP A 191 -3.45 11.94 -7.78
CA ASP A 191 -4.69 12.64 -8.11
C ASP A 191 -5.87 12.34 -7.17
N CYS A 192 -5.65 11.51 -6.14
CA CYS A 192 -6.67 11.27 -5.12
C CYS A 192 -7.00 12.58 -4.36
N SER A 193 -8.26 12.72 -3.93
CA SER A 193 -8.75 13.97 -3.32
C SER A 193 -8.02 14.36 -2.03
N VAL A 194 -7.45 13.38 -1.33
CA VAL A 194 -6.66 13.58 -0.11
C VAL A 194 -5.18 13.86 -0.38
N SER A 195 -4.72 13.84 -1.63
CA SER A 195 -3.32 14.01 -1.97
C SER A 195 -2.73 15.31 -1.43
N ARG A 196 -1.58 15.16 -0.77
CA ARG A 196 -0.72 16.21 -0.22
C ARG A 196 0.67 16.22 -0.85
N PHE A 197 0.97 15.21 -1.68
CA PHE A 197 2.28 15.05 -2.27
C PHE A 197 2.66 16.22 -3.17
N GLY A 198 3.91 16.67 -3.09
CA GLY A 198 4.42 17.79 -3.87
C GLY A 198 3.83 19.15 -3.50
N ARG A 199 2.86 19.22 -2.57
CA ARG A 199 2.40 20.49 -1.99
C ARG A 199 3.47 20.93 -0.98
N ARG A 200 4.53 21.59 -1.46
CA ARG A 200 5.40 22.39 -0.58
C ARG A 200 4.49 23.27 0.27
N ASN A 201 4.77 23.37 1.58
CA ASN A 201 4.08 24.27 2.49
C ASN A 201 3.91 25.62 1.82
N ARG A 202 2.72 25.89 1.27
CA ARG A 202 2.31 27.27 1.05
C ARG A 202 2.10 27.80 2.45
N THR A 203 3.10 28.46 3.00
CA THR A 203 2.90 29.40 4.10
C THR A 203 1.66 30.21 3.74
N PRO A 204 0.64 30.30 4.61
CA PRO A 204 -0.49 31.16 4.33
C PRO A 204 0.07 32.55 4.07
N VAL A 205 -0.12 33.06 2.84
CA VAL A 205 0.09 34.48 2.60
C VAL A 205 -1.00 35.15 3.41
N MET A 206 -0.63 35.68 4.57
CA MET A 206 -1.45 36.63 5.30
C MET A 206 -1.63 37.81 4.34
N VAL A 207 -2.78 37.85 3.68
CA VAL A 207 -3.24 39.06 3.01
C VAL A 207 -3.47 40.06 4.14
N THR A 208 -2.53 40.98 4.32
CA THR A 208 -2.78 42.19 5.10
C THR A 208 -3.76 43.01 4.27
N ASP A 209 -5.02 43.04 4.70
CA ASP A 209 -5.98 44.04 4.26
C ASP A 209 -5.45 45.41 4.71
N GLU A 210 -4.84 46.14 3.79
CA GLU A 210 -4.68 47.58 3.94
C GLU A 210 -6.04 48.22 3.67
N VAL A 211 -6.66 48.68 4.76
CA VAL A 211 -7.84 49.55 4.75
C VAL A 211 -7.37 50.96 4.40
N PHE A 212 -8.06 51.60 3.45
CA PHE A 212 -7.92 53.02 3.10
C PHE A 212 -8.10 53.95 4.30
#